data_AF-A0A9E4U9S5-F1
#
_entry.id   AF-A0A9E4U9S5-F1
#
_cell.length_a   1.000
_cell.length_b   1.000
_cell.length_c   1.000
_cell.angle_alpha   90.00
_cell.angle_beta   90.00
_cell.angle_gamma   90.00
#
_symmetry.space_group_name_H-M   'P 1'
#
loop_
_entity.id
_entity.type
_entity.pdbx_description
1 polymer ?
#
loop_
_entity_poly.entity_id
_entity_poly.type
_entity_poly.pdbx_seq_one_letter_code
_entity_poly.pdbx_strand_id
1 'polypeptide(L)'
;MEDFAEDAVLFTPDGLMRGAGQVREFFIGFVANLTPEMLANFSATRQEVDGEIAYVVWTIGDIIPFGTDTFVVRDGKIVTRTIAVYVPS
;
A
#
# COMPACT_ATOMS: atom_id res chain seq x y z
N MET A 1 5.50 1.17 -10.26
CA MET A 1 5.57 2.60 -10.66
C MET A 1 4.76 2.84 -11.91
N GLU A 2 4.80 1.95 -12.90
CA GLU A 2 3.98 2.06 -14.11
C GLU A 2 2.48 2.17 -13.81
N ASP A 3 1.98 1.55 -12.74
CA ASP A 3 0.57 1.63 -12.33
C ASP A 3 0.19 2.97 -11.69
N PHE A 4 1.15 3.79 -11.26
CA PHE A 4 0.89 5.07 -10.60
C PHE A 4 0.90 6.22 -11.61
N ALA A 5 0.06 7.22 -11.38
CA ALA A 5 0.18 8.51 -12.07
C ALA A 5 1.47 9.23 -11.67
N GLU A 6 1.98 10.11 -12.52
CA GLU A 6 3.24 10.83 -12.28
C GLU A 6 3.17 11.71 -11.02
N ASP A 7 2.00 12.28 -10.75
CA ASP A 7 1.67 13.15 -9.63
C ASP A 7 0.95 12.42 -8.49
N ALA A 8 0.98 11.08 -8.47
CA ALA A 8 0.27 10.29 -7.48
C ALA A 8 0.66 10.64 -6.04
N VAL A 9 -0.33 10.57 -5.14
CA VAL A 9 -0.15 10.90 -3.73
C VAL A 9 -0.27 9.65 -2.87
N LEU A 10 0.66 9.46 -1.95
CA LEU A 10 0.62 8.41 -0.94
C LEU A 10 0.46 9.02 0.44
N PHE A 11 -0.57 8.59 1.16
CA PHE A 11 -0.78 8.90 2.57
C PHE A 11 -0.30 7.73 3.43
N THR A 12 0.55 8.02 4.41
CA THR A 12 1.02 7.09 5.43
C THR A 12 0.69 7.63 6.82
N PRO A 13 0.81 6.84 7.90
CA PRO A 13 0.64 7.35 9.26
C PRO A 13 1.64 8.46 9.62
N ASP A 14 2.82 8.46 8.97
CA ASP A 14 3.92 9.40 9.24
C ASP A 14 3.91 10.65 8.35
N GLY A 15 3.03 10.70 7.35
CA GLY A 15 2.90 11.87 6.48
C GLY A 15 2.52 11.54 5.05
N LEU A 16 2.74 12.52 4.17
CA LEU A 16 2.26 12.49 2.81
C LEU A 16 3.43 12.58 1.84
N MET A 17 3.47 11.66 0.88
CA MET A 17 4.45 11.57 -0.20
C MET A 17 3.78 11.93 -1.53
N ARG A 18 4.43 12.76 -2.36
CA ARG A 18 3.90 13.22 -3.65
C ARG A 18 4.84 12.89 -4.80
N GLY A 19 4.24 12.46 -5.89
CA GLY A 19 4.90 12.18 -7.15
C GLY A 19 5.72 10.90 -7.12
N ALA A 20 6.10 10.45 -8.32
CA ALA A 20 6.73 9.16 -8.52
C ALA A 20 8.02 8.95 -7.69
N GLY A 21 8.82 10.00 -7.49
CA GLY A 21 10.07 9.91 -6.70
C GLY A 21 9.83 9.51 -5.24
N GLN A 22 9.01 10.27 -4.50
CA GLN A 22 8.77 10.01 -3.08
C GLN A 22 7.98 8.72 -2.87
N VAL A 23 7.01 8.43 -3.75
CA VAL A 23 6.26 7.16 -3.71
C VAL A 23 7.21 5.98 -3.93
N ARG A 24 8.15 6.07 -4.87
CA ARG A 24 9.14 5.03 -5.12
C ARG A 24 10.04 4.79 -3.91
N GLU A 25 10.56 5.86 -3.30
CA GLU A 25 11.43 5.76 -2.12
C GLU A 25 10.71 5.06 -0.96
N PHE A 26 9.44 5.40 -0.72
CA PHE A 26 8.61 4.69 0.25
C PHE A 26 8.54 3.19 -0.04
N PHE A 27 8.25 2.79 -1.29
CA PHE A 27 8.16 1.38 -1.66
C PHE A 27 9.49 0.64 -1.51
N ILE A 28 10.61 1.27 -1.87
CA ILE A 28 11.94 0.67 -1.67
C ILE A 28 12.17 0.40 -0.19
N GLY A 29 11.89 1.38 0.68
CA GLY A 29 12.03 1.21 2.13
C GLY A 29 11.10 0.14 2.69
N PHE A 30 9.83 0.13 2.25
CA PHE A 30 8.85 -0.85 2.71
C PHE A 30 9.22 -2.28 2.28
N VAL A 31 9.53 -2.48 1.01
CA VAL A 31 9.86 -3.82 0.46
C VAL A 31 11.21 -4.32 0.96
N ALA A 32 12.19 -3.43 1.20
CA ALA A 32 13.49 -3.83 1.76
C ALA A 32 13.37 -4.49 3.15
N ASN A 33 12.28 -4.22 3.87
CA ASN A 33 12.01 -4.82 5.18
C ASN A 33 11.20 -6.13 5.09
N LEU A 34 10.75 -6.55 3.91
CA LEU A 34 9.98 -7.79 3.74
C LEU A 34 10.92 -8.96 3.40
N THR A 35 10.97 -9.97 4.26
CA THR A 35 11.70 -11.21 3.99
C THR A 35 10.88 -12.16 3.10
N PRO A 36 11.49 -13.15 2.43
CA PRO A 36 10.74 -14.18 1.69
C PRO A 36 9.71 -14.93 2.55
N GLU A 37 10.02 -15.16 3.83
CA GLU A 37 9.09 -15.80 4.77
C GLU A 37 7.89 -14.90 5.09
N MET A 38 8.12 -13.60 5.29
CA MET A 38 7.04 -12.62 5.45
C MET A 38 6.14 -12.58 4.20
N LEU A 39 6.74 -12.60 3.00
CA LEU A 39 5.98 -12.62 1.75
C LEU A 39 5.17 -13.91 1.58
N ALA A 40 5.70 -15.06 2.02
CA ALA A 40 4.97 -16.33 1.98
C ALA A 40 3.73 -16.34 2.88
N ASN A 41 3.73 -15.53 3.96
CA ASN A 41 2.62 -15.37 4.88
C ASN A 41 1.68 -14.21 4.54
N PHE A 42 1.94 -13.49 3.44
CA PHE A 42 1.06 -12.42 2.99
C PHE A 42 -0.29 -12.98 2.55
N SER A 43 -1.38 -12.38 3.03
CA SER A 43 -2.73 -12.73 2.63
C SER A 43 -3.62 -11.49 2.57
N ALA A 44 -4.34 -11.32 1.46
CA ALA A 44 -5.40 -10.32 1.35
C ALA A 44 -6.71 -10.89 1.92
N THR A 45 -7.13 -10.39 3.08
CA THR A 45 -8.29 -10.88 3.82
C THR A 45 -9.59 -10.21 3.39
N ARG A 46 -9.51 -9.04 2.75
CA ARG A 46 -10.65 -8.35 2.16
C ARG A 46 -10.24 -7.54 0.93
N GLN A 47 -11.09 -7.56 -0.08
CA GLN A 47 -10.96 -6.73 -1.27
C GLN A 47 -12.35 -6.24 -1.66
N GLU A 48 -12.53 -4.93 -1.77
CA GLU A 48 -13.77 -4.29 -2.17
C GLU A 48 -13.47 -3.24 -3.24
N VAL A 49 -14.34 -3.13 -4.23
CA VAL A 49 -14.23 -2.12 -5.28
C VAL A 49 -15.58 -1.42 -5.44
N ASP A 50 -15.56 -0.09 -5.38
CA ASP A 50 -16.72 0.75 -5.65
C ASP A 50 -16.29 2.02 -6.40
N GLY A 51 -16.74 2.14 -7.64
CA GLY A 51 -16.34 3.22 -8.55
C GLY A 51 -14.82 3.28 -8.75
N GLU A 52 -14.21 4.42 -8.42
CA GLU A 52 -12.77 4.66 -8.53
C GLU A 52 -11.96 4.09 -7.35
N ILE A 53 -12.64 3.55 -6.33
CA ILE A 53 -12.01 3.17 -5.06
C ILE A 53 -11.81 1.66 -5.01
N ALA A 54 -10.58 1.22 -4.74
CA ALA A 54 -10.28 -0.14 -4.34
C ALA A 54 -9.78 -0.14 -2.89
N TYR A 55 -10.41 -0.94 -2.03
CA TYR A 55 -10.05 -1.09 -0.63
C TYR A 55 -9.56 -2.51 -0.38
N VAL A 56 -8.40 -2.63 0.26
CA VAL A 56 -7.77 -3.92 0.59
C VAL A 56 -7.44 -3.96 2.07
N VAL A 57 -7.77 -5.08 2.70
CA VAL A 57 -7.22 -5.47 4.01
C VAL A 57 -6.34 -6.69 3.79
N TRP A 58 -5.16 -6.68 4.41
CA TRP A 58 -4.19 -7.74 4.30
C TRP A 58 -3.50 -8.01 5.64
N THR A 59 -2.80 -9.12 5.71
CA THR A 59 -2.00 -9.54 6.88
C THR A 59 -0.72 -10.22 6.41
N ILE A 60 0.29 -10.22 7.27
CA ILE A 60 1.49 -11.07 7.22
C ILE A 60 1.55 -11.84 8.54
N GLY A 61 0.71 -12.86 8.67
CA GLY A 61 0.55 -13.66 9.89
C GLY A 61 0.45 -12.79 11.16
N ASP A 62 1.12 -13.23 12.23
CA ASP A 62 1.17 -12.51 13.50
C ASP A 62 2.14 -11.31 13.50
N ILE A 63 3.00 -11.20 12.49
CA ILE A 63 3.99 -10.11 12.37
C ILE A 63 3.28 -8.79 12.03
N ILE A 64 2.38 -8.84 11.05
CA ILE A 64 1.48 -7.74 10.69
C ILE A 64 0.07 -8.34 10.64
N PRO A 65 -0.64 -8.42 11.77
CA PRO A 65 -1.98 -9.00 11.79
C PRO A 65 -3.00 -8.11 11.07
N PHE A 66 -2.66 -6.85 10.81
CA PHE A 66 -3.51 -5.92 10.07
C PHE A 66 -2.68 -4.93 9.26
N GLY A 67 -2.90 -4.93 7.95
CA GLY A 67 -2.50 -3.90 7.02
C GLY A 67 -3.68 -3.52 6.13
N THR A 68 -3.71 -2.28 5.66
CA THR A 68 -4.75 -1.84 4.75
C THR A 68 -4.22 -0.86 3.73
N ASP A 69 -4.79 -0.95 2.53
CA ASP A 69 -4.56 -0.04 1.44
C ASP A 69 -5.89 0.45 0.86
N THR A 70 -5.98 1.74 0.58
CA THR A 70 -7.04 2.30 -0.26
C THR A 70 -6.39 2.90 -1.50
N PHE A 71 -6.90 2.57 -2.68
CA PHE A 71 -6.46 3.12 -3.95
C PHE A 71 -7.59 3.94 -4.58
N VAL A 72 -7.25 5.10 -5.12
CA VAL A 72 -8.10 5.82 -6.08
C VAL A 72 -7.48 5.63 -7.46
N VAL A 73 -8.25 5.03 -8.35
CA VAL A 73 -7.81 4.70 -9.72
C VAL A 73 -8.61 5.51 -10.72
N ARG A 74 -7.91 6.25 -11.57
CA ARG A 74 -8.48 7.06 -12.66
C ARG A 74 -7.69 6.82 -13.93
N ASP A 75 -8.37 6.66 -15.05
CA ASP A 75 -7.75 6.41 -16.36
C ASP A 75 -6.73 5.26 -16.35
N GLY A 76 -7.03 4.21 -15.56
CA GLY A 76 -6.16 3.04 -15.40
C GLY A 76 -4.89 3.29 -14.59
N LYS A 77 -4.77 4.42 -13.89
CA LYS A 77 -3.63 4.79 -13.03
C LYS A 77 -4.07 5.03 -11.59
N ILE A 78 -3.24 4.61 -10.64
CA ILE A 78 -3.37 4.95 -9.22
C ILE A 78 -2.97 6.41 -9.05
N VAL A 79 -3.95 7.27 -8.76
CA VAL A 79 -3.74 8.70 -8.50
C VAL A 79 -3.59 8.99 -7.01
N THR A 80 -4.11 8.12 -6.14
CA THR A 80 -3.94 8.22 -4.69
C THR A 80 -3.89 6.85 -4.07
N ARG A 81 -3.02 6.68 -3.07
CA ARG A 81 -2.99 5.52 -2.20
C ARG A 81 -2.96 5.96 -0.74
N THR A 82 -3.64 5.24 0.14
CA THR A 82 -3.40 5.30 1.59
C THR A 82 -2.84 3.97 2.04
N ILE A 83 -1.92 3.96 3.00
CA ILE A 83 -1.44 2.73 3.64
C ILE A 83 -1.40 2.92 5.14
N ALA A 84 -1.77 1.88 5.88
CA ALA A 84 -1.53 1.77 7.31
C ALA A 84 -1.27 0.32 7.69
N VAL A 85 -0.41 0.10 8.68
CA VAL A 85 -0.12 -1.22 9.22
C VAL A 85 -0.12 -1.14 10.74
N TYR A 86 -0.58 -2.21 11.39
CA TYR A 86 -0.42 -2.41 12.82
C TYR A 86 0.63 -3.51 13.04
N VAL A 87 1.65 -3.17 13.82
CA VAL A 87 2.70 -4.09 14.25
C VAL A 87 2.60 -4.23 15.76
N PRO A 88 2.28 -5.42 16.30
CA PRO A 88 2.26 -5.66 17.74
C PRO A 88 3.64 -5.39 18.36
N SER A 89 3.64 -4.80 19.56
CA SER A 89 4.84 -4.57 20.38
C SER A 89 5.28 -5.83 21.13
#